data_AF-A0A3E0HLT1-F1
#
_entry.id   AF-A0A3E0HLT1-F1
#
_cell.length_a   1.000
_cell.length_b   1.000
_cell.length_c   1.000
_cell.angle_alpha   90.00
_cell.angle_beta   90.00
_cell.angle_gamma   90.00
#
_symmetry.space_group_name_H-M   'P 1'
#
loop_
_entity.id
_entity.type
_entity.pdbx_description
1 polymer ?
#
loop_
_entity_poly.entity_id
_entity_poly.type
_entity_poly.pdbx_seq_one_letter_code
_entity_poly.pdbx_strand_id
1 'polypeptide(L)'
;MTTSTFTAVSKAAGASIWAWPIHSTRYNRSPELTGVELEALRRLGMNNLRRRRCYDGDAPEWALVQRLLRPLDDARAALWCPDTTHHRRAISDAIGLVLLRCAALRMAPVSGPGLRLIGFG
;
A
#
# COMPACT_ATOMS: atom_id res chain seq x y z
N MET A 1 41.15 0.89 13.03
CA MET A 1 39.70 1.18 13.07
C MET A 1 39.49 2.51 12.37
N THR A 2 39.13 2.49 11.09
CA THR A 2 38.94 3.69 10.28
C THR A 2 37.45 3.94 10.08
N THR A 3 36.93 4.98 10.71
CA THR A 3 35.57 5.48 10.51
C THR A 3 35.52 6.27 9.20
N SER A 4 34.79 5.75 8.21
CA SER A 4 34.49 6.48 6.98
C SER A 4 33.39 7.50 7.25
N THR A 5 33.75 8.78 7.18
CA THR A 5 32.81 9.90 7.17
C THR A 5 32.27 10.05 5.75
N PHE A 6 30.95 9.90 5.56
CA PHE A 6 30.33 10.07 4.25
C PHE A 6 29.72 11.48 4.15
N THR A 7 30.39 12.37 3.43
CA THR A 7 29.88 13.71 3.11
C THR A 7 28.90 13.60 1.95
N ALA A 8 27.62 13.86 2.21
CA ALA A 8 26.60 13.87 1.17
C ALA A 8 26.76 15.11 0.27
N VAL A 9 27.06 14.89 -1.00
CA VAL A 9 26.92 15.90 -2.05
C VAL A 9 25.42 16.08 -2.32
N SER A 10 24.87 17.22 -1.92
CA SER A 10 23.52 17.64 -2.32
C SER A 10 23.55 18.06 -3.79
N LYS A 11 23.19 17.15 -4.68
CA LYS A 11 22.85 17.50 -6.07
C LYS A 11 21.56 18.32 -6.03
N ALA A 12 21.67 19.61 -6.34
CA ALA A 12 20.53 20.48 -6.61
C ALA A 12 19.75 19.89 -7.79
N ALA A 13 18.72 19.10 -7.46
CA ALA A 13 17.77 18.60 -8.44
C ALA A 13 16.92 19.79 -8.87
N GLY A 14 16.97 20.16 -10.16
CA GLY A 14 15.89 20.89 -10.78
C GLY A 14 14.62 20.12 -10.49
N ALA A 15 13.83 20.62 -9.54
CA ALA A 15 12.68 19.93 -9.01
C ALA A 15 11.71 19.73 -10.18
N SER A 16 11.56 18.49 -10.63
CA SER A 16 10.40 18.12 -11.41
C SER A 16 9.18 18.55 -10.60
N ILE A 17 8.44 19.54 -11.12
CA ILE A 17 7.20 20.09 -10.55
C ILE A 17 6.09 19.06 -10.78
N TRP A 18 6.34 17.81 -10.42
CA TRP A 18 5.32 16.79 -10.42
C TRP A 18 4.55 16.95 -9.11
N ALA A 19 3.49 17.76 -9.19
CA ALA A 19 2.50 17.83 -8.13
C ALA A 19 1.70 16.52 -8.14
N TRP A 20 1.63 15.86 -6.99
CA TRP A 20 0.88 14.62 -6.85
C TRP A 20 -0.60 14.88 -7.17
N PRO A 21 -1.18 14.22 -8.19
CA PRO A 21 -2.51 14.57 -8.70
C PRO A 21 -3.66 14.13 -7.79
N ILE A 22 -3.36 13.46 -6.68
CA ILE A 22 -4.34 12.88 -5.76
C ILE A 22 -4.40 13.71 -4.48
N HIS A 23 -5.56 14.29 -4.21
CA HIS A 23 -5.81 14.98 -2.94
C HIS A 23 -6.17 13.99 -1.84
N SER A 24 -5.22 13.71 -0.95
CA SER A 24 -5.40 12.76 0.17
C SER A 24 -6.55 13.12 1.12
N THR A 25 -6.95 14.39 1.15
CA THR A 25 -8.09 14.89 1.94
C THR A 25 -9.46 14.42 1.44
N ARG A 26 -9.55 13.92 0.21
CA ARG A 26 -10.80 13.38 -0.38
C ARG A 26 -11.11 11.95 0.08
N TYR A 27 -10.16 11.27 0.72
CA TYR A 27 -10.32 9.89 1.15
C TYR A 27 -10.42 9.80 2.67
N ASN A 28 -11.11 8.77 3.13
CA ASN A 28 -11.13 8.44 4.54
C ASN A 28 -9.75 7.91 4.96
N ARG A 29 -9.00 8.72 5.71
CA ARG A 29 -7.65 8.45 6.22
C ARG A 29 -7.64 7.73 7.56
N SER A 30 -8.78 7.18 8.01
CA SER A 30 -8.81 6.42 9.26
C SER A 30 -7.74 5.32 9.21
N PRO A 31 -6.80 5.28 10.19
CA PRO A 31 -5.74 4.28 10.23
C PRO A 31 -6.29 2.88 10.55
N GLU A 32 -7.58 2.80 10.89
CA GLU A 32 -8.24 1.56 11.26
C GLU A 32 -8.90 0.94 10.04
N LEU A 33 -8.39 -0.22 9.62
CA LEU A 33 -9.20 -1.14 8.83
C LEU A 33 -10.34 -1.62 9.73
N THR A 34 -11.56 -1.50 9.25
CA THR A 34 -12.70 -2.14 9.90
C THR A 34 -12.51 -3.66 9.88
N GLY A 35 -13.04 -4.37 10.87
CA GLY A 35 -12.96 -5.84 10.90
C GLY A 35 -13.55 -6.48 9.63
N VAL A 36 -14.58 -5.84 9.05
CA VAL A 36 -15.21 -6.27 7.79
C VAL A 36 -14.26 -6.14 6.60
N GLU A 37 -13.54 -5.02 6.48
CA GLU A 37 -12.54 -4.83 5.42
C GLU A 37 -11.36 -5.80 5.55
N LEU A 38 -10.90 -6.03 6.78
CA LEU A 38 -9.81 -6.98 7.04
C LEU A 38 -10.20 -8.41 6.65
N GLU A 39 -11.41 -8.82 7.03
CA GLU A 39 -11.95 -10.13 6.69
C GLU A 39 -12.19 -10.28 5.17
N ALA A 40 -12.68 -9.22 4.51
CA ALA A 40 -12.80 -9.19 3.05
C ALA A 40 -11.45 -9.35 2.36
N LEU A 41 -10.40 -8.64 2.83
CA LEU A 41 -9.03 -8.82 2.31
C LEU A 41 -8.49 -10.23 2.56
N ARG A 42 -8.82 -10.85 3.69
CA ARG A 42 -8.44 -12.23 4.01
C ARG A 42 -9.08 -13.24 3.06
N ARG A 43 -10.37 -13.06 2.75
CA ARG A 43 -11.12 -13.92 1.83
C ARG A 43 -10.67 -13.76 0.38
N LEU A 44 -10.40 -12.53 -0.07
CA LEU A 44 -9.79 -12.27 -1.37
C LEU A 44 -8.44 -12.99 -1.46
N GLY A 45 -7.60 -12.82 -0.43
CA GLY A 45 -6.33 -13.52 -0.30
C GLY A 45 -5.35 -13.26 -1.45
N MET A 46 -4.22 -13.97 -1.43
CA MET A 46 -3.13 -13.81 -2.40
C MET A 46 -3.55 -14.12 -3.86
N ASN A 47 -4.51 -15.02 -4.05
CA ASN A 47 -4.86 -15.54 -5.37
C ASN A 47 -5.76 -14.57 -6.16
N ASN A 48 -6.74 -13.94 -5.49
CA ASN A 48 -7.56 -12.90 -6.13
C ASN A 48 -6.77 -11.60 -6.30
N LEU A 49 -5.95 -11.23 -5.32
CA LEU A 49 -5.23 -9.95 -5.35
C LEU A 49 -4.12 -9.89 -6.41
N ARG A 50 -3.48 -11.01 -6.75
CA ARG A 50 -2.47 -11.09 -7.82
C ARG A 50 -3.00 -11.55 -9.18
N ARG A 51 -4.32 -11.45 -9.38
CA ARG A 51 -5.04 -11.98 -10.55
C ARG A 51 -4.51 -13.34 -11.03
N ARG A 52 -4.30 -14.28 -10.11
CA ARG A 52 -3.83 -15.64 -10.46
C ARG A 52 -4.98 -16.46 -11.04
N ARG A 53 -4.76 -17.75 -11.28
CA ARG A 53 -5.73 -18.69 -11.87
C ARG A 53 -7.12 -18.67 -11.19
N CYS A 54 -7.20 -18.23 -9.94
CA CYS A 54 -8.42 -18.12 -9.14
C CYS A 54 -8.87 -16.66 -8.95
N TYR A 55 -8.60 -15.77 -9.90
CA TYR A 55 -9.09 -14.40 -9.86
C TYR A 55 -10.59 -14.36 -10.12
N ASP A 56 -11.33 -13.96 -9.10
CA ASP A 56 -12.72 -13.58 -9.18
C ASP A 56 -12.81 -12.05 -9.12
N GLY A 57 -13.15 -11.44 -10.26
CA GLY A 57 -13.35 -10.00 -10.37
C GLY A 57 -14.70 -9.52 -9.84
N ASP A 58 -15.65 -10.44 -9.68
CA ASP A 58 -17.04 -10.16 -9.26
C ASP A 58 -17.27 -10.51 -7.79
N ALA A 59 -16.22 -10.95 -7.09
CA ALA A 59 -16.28 -11.27 -5.66
C ALA A 59 -16.86 -10.09 -4.85
N PRO A 60 -17.90 -10.30 -4.02
CA PRO A 60 -18.56 -9.23 -3.26
C PRO A 60 -17.62 -8.55 -2.26
N GLU A 61 -16.53 -9.21 -1.87
CA GLU A 61 -15.46 -8.65 -1.05
C GLU A 61 -14.83 -7.40 -1.67
N TRP A 62 -14.80 -7.31 -3.01
CA TRP A 62 -14.32 -6.11 -3.70
C TRP A 62 -15.17 -4.88 -3.38
N ALA A 63 -16.47 -5.06 -3.16
CA ALA A 63 -17.38 -3.98 -2.75
C ALA A 63 -17.03 -3.47 -1.33
N LEU A 64 -16.69 -4.40 -0.43
CA LEU A 64 -16.35 -4.09 0.97
C LEU A 64 -15.03 -3.32 1.08
N VAL A 65 -14.08 -3.56 0.18
CA VAL A 65 -12.78 -2.87 0.16
C VAL A 65 -12.73 -1.69 -0.82
N GLN A 66 -13.86 -1.30 -1.45
CA GLN A 66 -13.91 -0.18 -2.40
C GLN A 66 -13.34 1.11 -1.81
N ARG A 67 -13.54 1.36 -0.51
CA ARG A 67 -12.97 2.52 0.17
C ARG A 67 -11.45 2.58 0.07
N LEU A 68 -10.79 1.42 0.14
CA LEU A 68 -9.33 1.27 0.03
C LEU A 68 -8.86 1.26 -1.43
N LEU A 69 -9.69 0.75 -2.35
CA LEU A 69 -9.39 0.72 -3.78
C LEU A 69 -9.51 2.08 -4.45
N ARG A 70 -10.51 2.89 -4.08
CA ARG A 70 -10.78 4.19 -4.68
C ARG A 70 -9.55 5.10 -4.81
N PRO A 71 -8.73 5.35 -3.76
CA PRO A 71 -7.53 6.16 -3.92
C PRO A 71 -6.47 5.55 -4.86
N LEU A 72 -6.43 4.22 -4.98
CA LEU A 72 -5.51 3.50 -5.87
C LEU A 72 -5.98 3.53 -7.32
N ASP A 73 -7.29 3.42 -7.55
CA ASP A 73 -7.89 3.58 -8.87
C ASP A 73 -7.79 5.03 -9.37
N ASP A 74 -8.01 6.01 -8.50
CA ASP A 74 -7.81 7.42 -8.82
C ASP A 74 -6.32 7.72 -9.10
N ALA A 75 -5.39 7.06 -8.38
CA ALA A 75 -3.96 7.12 -8.68
C ALA A 75 -3.64 6.59 -10.07
N ARG A 76 -4.17 5.41 -10.39
CA ARG A 76 -4.04 4.78 -11.69
C ARG A 76 -4.61 5.67 -12.79
N ALA A 77 -5.77 6.28 -12.57
CA ALA A 77 -6.40 7.15 -13.56
C ALA A 77 -5.59 8.44 -13.81
N ALA A 78 -4.92 8.95 -12.78
CA ALA A 78 -4.08 10.14 -12.89
C ALA A 78 -2.67 9.86 -13.46
N LEU A 79 -2.18 8.63 -13.35
CA LEU A 79 -0.92 8.19 -13.93
C LEU A 79 -1.12 7.89 -15.42
N TRP A 80 -0.47 8.67 -16.29
CA TRP A 80 -0.37 8.30 -17.70
C TRP A 80 0.42 6.99 -17.81
N CYS A 81 -0.23 5.95 -18.31
CA CYS A 81 0.37 4.64 -18.52
C CYS A 81 -0.05 4.09 -19.89
N PRO A 82 0.87 3.50 -20.67
CA PRO A 82 0.51 2.82 -21.90
C PRO A 82 -0.56 1.76 -21.63
N ASP A 83 -1.67 1.82 -22.37
CA ASP A 83 -2.83 0.96 -22.15
C ASP A 83 -2.64 -0.45 -22.73
N THR A 84 -1.56 -1.12 -22.33
CA THR A 84 -1.27 -2.50 -22.74
C THR A 84 -1.77 -3.49 -21.69
N THR A 85 -2.15 -4.68 -22.13
CA THR A 85 -2.60 -5.77 -21.24
C THR A 85 -1.60 -6.07 -20.13
N HIS A 86 -0.31 -5.96 -20.41
CA HIS A 86 0.76 -6.14 -19.42
C HIS A 86 0.75 -5.06 -18.34
N HIS A 87 0.59 -3.78 -18.70
CA HIS A 87 0.50 -2.69 -17.74
C HIS A 87 -0.76 -2.79 -16.87
N ARG A 88 -1.92 -3.14 -17.46
CA ARG A 88 -3.16 -3.36 -16.69
C ARG A 88 -2.99 -4.45 -15.63
N ARG A 89 -2.30 -5.54 -15.98
CA ARG A 89 -1.97 -6.63 -15.06
C ARG A 89 -1.01 -6.16 -13.96
N ALA A 90 0.09 -5.52 -14.35
CA ALA A 90 1.09 -5.01 -13.40
C ALA A 90 0.51 -4.01 -12.39
N ILE A 91 -0.37 -3.11 -12.83
CA ILE A 91 -1.06 -2.17 -11.95
C ILE A 91 -1.99 -2.92 -10.99
N SER A 92 -2.78 -3.87 -11.50
CA SER A 92 -3.67 -4.68 -10.65
C SER A 92 -2.89 -5.47 -9.60
N ASP A 93 -1.75 -6.05 -9.97
CA ASP A 93 -0.87 -6.77 -9.05
C ASP A 93 -0.25 -5.84 -8.01
N ALA A 94 0.17 -4.63 -8.41
CA ALA A 94 0.69 -3.62 -7.49
C ALA A 94 -0.36 -3.19 -6.45
N ILE A 95 -1.60 -2.94 -6.91
CA ILE A 95 -2.75 -2.66 -6.03
C ILE A 95 -2.95 -3.82 -5.04
N GLY A 96 -2.95 -5.06 -5.53
CA GLY A 96 -3.08 -6.25 -4.70
C GLY A 96 -1.98 -6.37 -3.64
N LEU A 97 -0.73 -6.09 -4.00
CA LEU A 97 0.42 -6.09 -3.07
C LEU A 97 0.31 -5.02 -1.99
N VAL A 98 -0.13 -3.82 -2.35
CA VAL A 98 -0.35 -2.72 -1.38
C VAL A 98 -1.43 -3.12 -0.39
N LEU A 99 -2.56 -3.66 -0.85
CA LEU A 99 -3.64 -4.12 0.02
C LEU A 99 -3.22 -5.25 0.95
N LEU A 100 -2.47 -6.24 0.44
CA LEU A 100 -1.89 -7.31 1.26
C LEU A 100 -0.95 -6.78 2.33
N ARG A 101 -0.12 -5.80 1.98
CA ARG A 101 0.80 -5.18 2.95
C ARG A 101 0.03 -4.42 4.03
N CYS A 102 -1.01 -3.69 3.67
CA CYS A 102 -1.89 -3.01 4.63
C CYS A 102 -2.57 -4.01 5.57
N ALA A 103 -3.08 -5.12 5.04
CA ALA A 103 -3.69 -6.19 5.83
C ALA A 103 -2.66 -6.80 6.80
N ALA A 104 -1.47 -7.15 6.32
CA ALA A 104 -0.40 -7.73 7.13
C ALA A 104 0.09 -6.78 8.25
N LEU A 105 0.22 -5.48 7.96
CA LEU A 105 0.63 -4.49 8.96
C LEU A 105 -0.42 -4.29 10.05
N ARG A 106 -1.71 -4.49 9.75
CA ARG A 106 -2.79 -4.39 10.74
C ARG A 106 -3.03 -5.70 11.50
N MET A 107 -2.68 -6.84 10.91
CA MET A 107 -2.70 -8.17 11.56
C MET A 107 -1.48 -8.43 12.42
N ALA A 108 -0.38 -7.70 12.22
CA ALA A 108 0.75 -7.77 13.12
C ALA A 108 0.26 -7.38 14.52
N PRO A 109 0.44 -8.24 15.55
CA PRO A 109 0.13 -7.83 16.92
C PRO A 109 0.92 -6.55 17.18
N VAL A 110 0.25 -5.54 17.74
CA VAL A 110 0.90 -4.34 18.25
C VAL A 110 1.77 -4.77 19.43
N SER A 111 2.95 -5.31 19.13
CA SER A 111 4.08 -5.35 20.07
C SER A 111 4.52 -3.90 20.21
N GLY A 112 3.87 -3.19 21.12
CA GLY A 112 4.37 -1.93 21.64
C GLY A 112 5.77 -2.11 22.24
N PRO A 113 6.58 -1.05 22.30
CA PRO A 113 7.94 -1.11 22.83
C PRO A 113 7.89 -1.31 24.35
N GLY A 114 7.90 -2.57 24.77
CA GLY A 114 8.09 -2.98 26.15
C GLY A 114 9.55 -3.33 26.46
N LEU A 115 10.53 -2.60 25.94
CA LEU A 115 11.89 -2.69 26.49
C LEU A 115 11.94 -1.85 27.76
N ARG A 116 11.57 -2.53 28.85
CA ARG A 116 11.87 -2.17 30.23
C ARG A 116 13.32 -1.69 30.32
N LEU A 117 13.47 -0.52 30.91
CA LEU A 117 14.64 -0.12 31.69
C LEU A 117 15.15 -1.31 32.49
N ILE A 118 16.29 -1.88 32.09
CA ILE A 118 17.13 -2.63 33.01
C ILE A 118 18.09 -1.59 33.58
N GLY A 119 17.73 -1.10 34.77
CA GLY A 119 18.66 -0.38 35.62
C GLY A 119 19.80 -1.30 36.01
N PHE A 120 21.03 -0.82 35.83
CA PHE A 120 22.19 -1.36 36.52
C PHE A 120 22.32 -0.59 37.84
N GLY A 121 22.14 -1.32 38.95
CA GLY A 121 22.69 -0.97 40.24
C GLY A 121 24.02 -1.70 40.45
#